data_AF-A0A2G5KGB6-F1
#
_entry.id   AF-A0A2G5KGB6-F1
#
_cell.length_a   1.000
_cell.length_b   1.000
_cell.length_c   1.000
_cell.angle_alpha   90.00
_cell.angle_beta   90.00
_cell.angle_gamma   90.00
#
_symmetry.space_group_name_H-M   'P 1'
#
loop_
_entity.id
_entity.type
_entity.pdbx_description
1 polymer ?
#
loop_
_entity_poly.entity_id
_entity_poly.type
_entity_poly.pdbx_seq_one_letter_code
_entity_poly.pdbx_strand_id
1 'polypeptide(L)'
;MSSFDTMVQRNLMGKRLEKEGRVLEAKALYEANISESFEGSFPYRRLAILYRKGKYSREEIRVLEKAVSVFQSLIETGREDIRPKLIEFKERLEKTKLLNSK
;
A
#
# COMPACT_ATOMS: atom_id res chain seq x y z
N MET A 1 -17.90 -12.10 -10.33
CA MET A 1 -16.53 -11.86 -9.83
C MET A 1 -16.65 -11.02 -8.57
N SER A 2 -16.02 -11.41 -7.45
CA SER A 2 -16.14 -10.64 -6.21
C SER A 2 -15.36 -9.32 -6.30
N SER A 3 -15.68 -8.39 -5.40
CA SER A 3 -14.88 -7.16 -5.22
C SER A 3 -13.41 -7.52 -4.92
N PHE A 4 -13.20 -8.54 -4.07
CA PHE A 4 -11.86 -9.03 -3.74
C PHE A 4 -11.08 -9.56 -4.94
N ASP A 5 -11.71 -10.38 -5.79
CA ASP A 5 -11.08 -10.91 -7.01
C ASP A 5 -10.63 -9.77 -7.94
N THR A 6 -11.46 -8.72 -8.06
CA THR A 6 -11.15 -7.54 -8.87
C THR A 6 -9.89 -6.84 -8.35
N MET A 7 -9.78 -6.65 -7.03
CA MET A 7 -8.60 -6.07 -6.42
C MET A 7 -7.35 -6.94 -6.61
N VAL A 8 -7.48 -8.27 -6.53
CA VAL A 8 -6.39 -9.20 -6.84
C VAL A 8 -5.94 -9.06 -8.30
N GLN A 9 -6.87 -9.00 -9.25
CA GLN A 9 -6.54 -8.81 -10.68
C GLN A 9 -5.83 -7.48 -10.93
N ARG A 10 -6.28 -6.39 -10.28
CA ARG A 10 -5.58 -5.09 -10.34
C ARG A 10 -4.14 -5.19 -9.82
N ASN A 11 -3.89 -5.93 -8.73
CA ASN A 11 -2.53 -6.14 -8.22
C ASN A 11 -1.66 -6.93 -9.22
N LEU A 12 -2.21 -7.98 -9.83
CA LEU A 12 -1.50 -8.79 -10.82
C LEU A 12 -1.17 -7.97 -12.07
N MET A 13 -2.13 -7.18 -12.56
CA MET A 13 -1.93 -6.30 -13.71
C MET A 13 -0.95 -5.16 -13.38
N GLY A 14 -1.08 -4.52 -12.21
CA GLY A 14 -0.15 -3.49 -11.76
C GLY A 14 1.28 -4.01 -11.67
N LYS A 15 1.47 -5.23 -11.18
CA LYS A 15 2.79 -5.89 -11.15
C LYS A 15 3.36 -6.11 -12.54
N ARG A 16 2.53 -6.45 -13.53
CA ARG A 16 2.94 -6.63 -14.93
C ARG A 16 3.35 -5.27 -15.54
N LEU A 17 2.49 -4.26 -15.42
CA LEU A 17 2.76 -2.91 -15.92
C LEU A 17 4.03 -2.31 -15.31
N GLU A 18 4.25 -2.54 -14.01
CA GLU A 18 5.46 -2.08 -13.34
C GLU A 18 6.72 -2.71 -13.93
N LYS A 19 6.69 -4.01 -14.29
CA LYS A 19 7.80 -4.69 -14.98
C LYS A 19 8.04 -4.17 -16.40
N GLU A 20 6.97 -3.71 -17.07
CA GLU A 20 7.03 -3.11 -18.41
C GLU A 20 7.46 -1.64 -18.38
N GLY A 21 7.77 -1.07 -17.20
CA GLY A 21 8.14 0.35 -17.06
C GLY A 21 6.93 1.31 -17.08
N ARG A 22 5.71 0.79 -17.17
CA ARG A 22 4.45 1.56 -17.18
C ARG A 22 4.02 1.92 -15.76
N VAL A 23 4.89 2.66 -15.06
CA VAL A 23 4.79 2.91 -13.61
C VAL A 23 3.54 3.72 -13.25
N LEU A 24 3.15 4.72 -14.04
CA LEU A 24 1.95 5.53 -13.75
C LEU A 24 0.68 4.68 -13.76
N GLU A 25 0.56 3.77 -14.72
CA GLU A 25 -0.59 2.88 -14.85
C GLU A 25 -0.61 1.84 -13.73
N ALA A 26 0.55 1.30 -13.36
CA ALA A 26 0.67 0.42 -12.19
C ALA A 26 0.22 1.13 -10.89
N LYS A 27 0.65 2.39 -10.69
CA LYS A 27 0.22 3.20 -9.53
C LYS A 27 -1.29 3.38 -9.51
N ALA A 28 -1.92 3.70 -10.64
CA ALA A 28 -3.37 3.87 -10.71
C ALA A 28 -4.14 2.62 -10.23
N LEU A 29 -3.68 1.43 -10.63
CA LEU A 29 -4.30 0.17 -10.19
C LEU A 29 -4.09 -0.09 -8.69
N TYR A 30 -2.90 0.20 -8.16
CA TYR A 30 -2.65 0.06 -6.73
C TYR A 30 -3.43 1.10 -5.90
N GLU A 31 -3.58 2.33 -6.41
CA GLU A 31 -4.37 3.38 -5.75
C GLU A 31 -5.84 3.00 -5.65
N ALA A 32 -6.41 2.44 -6.72
CA ALA A 32 -7.78 1.93 -6.72
C ALA A 32 -7.99 0.86 -5.63
N ASN A 33 -6.99 -0.01 -5.41
CA ASN A 33 -7.08 -1.02 -4.36
C ASN A 33 -7.02 -0.42 -2.94
N ILE A 34 -6.18 0.60 -2.70
CA ILE A 34 -6.12 1.21 -1.37
C ILE A 34 -7.34 2.09 -1.08
N SER A 35 -7.96 2.70 -2.11
CA SER A 35 -9.23 3.43 -1.94
C SER A 35 -10.37 2.50 -1.54
N GLU A 36 -10.34 1.26 -2.02
CA GLU A 36 -11.29 0.20 -1.66
C GLU A 36 -10.88 -0.56 -0.38
N SER A 37 -9.84 -0.10 0.32
CA SER A 37 -9.35 -0.68 1.58
C SER A 37 -8.95 -2.16 1.48
N PHE A 38 -8.29 -2.55 0.38
CA PHE A 38 -7.81 -3.92 0.17
C PHE A 38 -7.08 -4.46 1.41
N GLU A 39 -7.42 -5.67 1.83
CA GLU A 39 -6.93 -6.26 3.10
C GLU A 39 -5.56 -6.98 2.96
N GLY A 40 -4.98 -6.95 1.76
CA GLY A 40 -3.62 -7.43 1.48
C GLY A 40 -2.61 -6.28 1.46
N SER A 41 -1.37 -6.56 1.85
CA SER A 41 -0.32 -5.53 1.99
C SER A 41 0.34 -5.09 0.69
N PHE A 42 0.16 -5.83 -0.40
CA PHE A 42 0.89 -5.63 -1.66
C PHE A 42 0.79 -4.21 -2.24
N PRO A 43 -0.41 -3.65 -2.51
CA PRO A 43 -0.52 -2.32 -3.14
C PRO A 43 0.07 -1.22 -2.25
N TYR A 44 -0.14 -1.28 -0.93
CA TYR A 44 0.46 -0.32 0.01
C TYR A 44 1.98 -0.34 -0.03
N ARG A 45 2.60 -1.54 0.02
CA ARG A 45 4.06 -1.68 -0.03
C ARG A 45 4.62 -1.18 -1.37
N ARG A 46 3.96 -1.50 -2.49
CA ARG A 46 4.40 -1.05 -3.82
C ARG A 46 4.28 0.47 -3.95
N LEU A 47 3.13 1.05 -3.62
CA LEU A 47 2.93 2.50 -3.69
C LEU A 47 3.92 3.26 -2.82
N ALA A 48 4.16 2.81 -1.58
CA ALA A 48 5.16 3.44 -0.72
C ALA A 48 6.56 3.42 -1.37
N ILE A 49 6.97 2.32 -2.02
CA ILE A 49 8.24 2.26 -2.76
C ILE A 49 8.25 3.21 -3.96
N LEU A 50 7.17 3.22 -4.75
CA LEU A 50 7.07 4.04 -5.97
C LEU A 50 7.07 5.54 -5.66
N TYR A 51 6.31 5.97 -4.64
CA TYR A 51 6.30 7.36 -4.19
C TYR A 51 7.64 7.79 -3.61
N ARG A 52 8.30 6.93 -2.82
CA ARG A 52 9.65 7.20 -2.31
C ARG A 52 10.66 7.42 -3.43
N LYS A 53 10.67 6.55 -4.44
CA LYS A 53 11.56 6.67 -5.62
C LYS A 53 11.29 7.95 -6.41
N GLY A 54 10.01 8.36 -6.51
CA GLY A 54 9.61 9.61 -7.15
C GLY A 54 9.77 10.86 -6.28
N LYS A 55 10.32 10.75 -5.06
CA LYS A 55 10.44 11.85 -4.09
C LYS A 55 9.09 12.51 -3.71
N TYR A 56 7.99 11.77 -3.83
CA TYR A 56 6.65 12.21 -3.43
C TYR A 56 6.36 11.80 -1.99
N SER A 57 7.03 12.44 -1.03
CA SER A 57 6.97 12.02 0.38
C SER A 57 5.58 12.14 1.00
N ARG A 58 4.81 13.17 0.64
CA ARG A 58 3.42 13.34 1.09
C ARG A 58 2.55 12.15 0.70
N GLU A 59 2.71 11.66 -0.53
CA GLU A 59 1.97 10.49 -1.02
C GLU A 59 2.44 9.19 -0.35
N GLU A 60 3.75 9.04 -0.11
CA GLU A 60 4.24 7.89 0.67
C GLU A 60 3.62 7.86 2.08
N ILE A 61 3.59 9.02 2.77
CA ILE A 61 2.98 9.14 4.10
C ILE A 61 1.49 8.80 4.04
N ARG A 62 0.72 9.37 3.10
CA ARG A 62 -0.72 9.10 2.94
C ARG A 62 -1.00 7.59 2.77
N VAL A 63 -0.22 6.92 1.92
CA VAL A 63 -0.36 5.47 1.67
C VAL A 63 -0.07 4.66 2.93
N LEU A 64 0.98 5.02 3.67
CA LEU A 64 1.36 4.34 4.91
C LEU A 64 0.32 4.56 6.02
N GLU A 65 -0.22 5.77 6.15
CA GLU A 65 -1.32 6.07 7.08
C GLU A 65 -2.58 5.26 6.74
N LYS A 66 -2.94 5.19 5.45
CA LYS A 66 -4.06 4.35 4.99
C LYS A 66 -3.81 2.87 5.30
N ALA A 67 -2.59 2.38 5.09
CA ALA A 67 -2.22 1.00 5.44
C ALA A 67 -2.38 0.75 6.95
N VAL A 68 -1.86 1.63 7.81
CA VAL A 68 -2.03 1.53 9.27
C VAL A 68 -3.50 1.50 9.66
N SER A 69 -4.33 2.39 9.09
CA SER A 69 -5.77 2.43 9.36
C SER A 69 -6.47 1.12 9.01
N VAL A 70 -6.23 0.57 7.81
CA VAL A 70 -6.84 -0.70 7.36
C VAL A 70 -6.36 -1.88 8.19
N PHE A 71 -5.06 -1.99 8.46
CA PHE A 71 -4.54 -3.12 9.25
C PHE A 71 -4.91 -3.02 10.73
N GLN A 72 -5.13 -1.82 11.27
CA GLN A 72 -5.68 -1.64 12.61
C GLN A 72 -7.13 -2.13 12.71
N SER A 73 -7.97 -1.88 11.68
CA SER A 73 -9.36 -2.37 11.67
C SER A 73 -9.48 -3.88 11.51
N LEU A 74 -8.44 -4.54 10.99
CA LEU A 74 -8.41 -5.99 10.78
C LEU A 74 -7.92 -6.79 11.99
N ILE A 75 -7.50 -6.15 13.09
CA ILE A 75 -6.96 -6.86 14.28
C ILE A 75 -7.97 -7.87 14.84
N GLU A 76 -9.25 -7.49 14.90
CA GLU A 76 -10.32 -8.31 15.49
C GLU A 76 -10.71 -9.50 14.60
N THR A 77 -10.19 -9.61 13.38
CA THR A 77 -10.47 -10.75 12.49
C THR A 77 -9.76 -12.04 12.91
N GLY A 78 -8.80 -11.96 13.84
CA GLY A 78 -8.00 -13.12 14.27
C GLY A 78 -6.93 -13.57 13.28
N ARG A 79 -6.79 -12.89 12.13
CA ARG A 79 -5.77 -13.18 11.12
C ARG A 79 -4.36 -12.94 11.66
N GLU A 80 -3.54 -13.99 11.69
CA GLU A 80 -2.17 -13.98 12.22
C GLU A 80 -1.24 -13.01 11.47
N ASP A 81 -1.51 -12.78 10.18
CA ASP A 81 -0.67 -11.93 9.32
C ASP A 81 -0.83 -10.43 9.59
N ILE A 82 -1.87 -10.01 10.33
CA ILE A 82 -2.22 -8.60 10.52
C ILE A 82 -1.23 -7.88 11.44
N ARG A 83 -0.94 -8.43 12.62
CA ARG A 83 -0.07 -7.75 13.61
C ARG A 83 1.34 -7.48 13.06
N PRO A 84 2.04 -8.44 12.43
CA PRO A 84 3.35 -8.17 11.84
C PRO A 84 3.31 -7.09 10.75
N LYS A 85 2.29 -7.11 9.88
CA LYS A 85 2.13 -6.10 8.82
C LYS A 85 1.83 -4.71 9.36
N LEU A 86 1.00 -4.62 10.41
CA LEU A 86 0.71 -3.35 11.08
C LEU A 86 1.97 -2.73 11.69
N ILE A 87 2.80 -3.53 12.36
CA ILE A 87 4.08 -3.09 12.92
C ILE A 87 4.99 -2.57 11.81
N GLU A 88 5.17 -3.34 10.73
CA GLU A 88 5.96 -2.92 9.56
C GLU A 88 5.51 -1.56 9.00
N PHE A 89 4.20 -1.34 8.82
CA PHE A 89 3.69 -0.08 8.29
C PHE A 89 3.88 1.08 9.26
N LYS A 90 3.71 0.87 10.57
CA LYS A 90 3.97 1.90 11.60
C LYS A 90 5.44 2.31 11.64
N GLU A 91 6.36 1.34 11.66
CA GLU A 91 7.80 1.61 11.65
C GLU A 91 8.23 2.38 10.40
N ARG A 92 7.70 1.99 9.24
CA ARG A 92 8.00 2.69 7.99
C ARG A 92 7.41 4.11 7.97
N LEU A 93 6.20 4.30 8.48
CA LEU A 93 5.55 5.60 8.58
C LEU A 93 6.35 6.57 9.46
N GLU A 94 6.74 6.13 10.66
CA GLU A 94 7.57 6.90 11.59
C GLU A 94 8.88 7.33 10.93
N LYS A 95 9.59 6.38 10.31
CA LYS A 95 10.84 6.66 9.59
C LYS A 95 10.64 7.67 8.46
N THR A 96 9.58 7.53 7.67
CA THR A 96 9.30 8.47 6.57
C THR A 96 8.97 9.86 7.10
N LYS A 97 8.19 10.00 8.19
CA LYS A 97 7.90 11.29 8.82
C LYS A 97 9.16 11.99 9.33
N LEU A 98 10.02 11.27 10.04
CA LEU A 98 11.29 11.81 10.57
C LEU A 98 12.26 12.29 9.47
N LEU A 99 12.25 11.65 8.29
CA LEU A 99 13.06 12.05 7.15
C LEU A 99 12.55 13.33 6.47
N ASN A 100 11.27 13.68 6.64
CA ASN A 100 10.62 14.83 6.00
C ASN A 100 10.39 16.02 6.95
N SER A 101 10.70 15.86 8.25
CA SER A 101 10.65 16.92 9.25
C SER A 101 11.99 17.66 9.42
N LYS A 102 12.99 17.37 8.57
CA LYS A 102 14.30 18.03 8.51
C LYS A 102 14.38 18.90 7.27
#